data_AF-A0A8T4Y0T7-F1
#
_entry.id   AF-A0A8T4Y0T7-F1
#
_cell.length_a   1.000
_cell.length_b   1.000
_cell.length_c   1.000
_cell.angle_alpha   90.00
_cell.angle_beta   90.00
_cell.angle_gamma   90.00
#
_symmetry.space_group_name_H-M   'P 1'
#
loop_
_entity.id
_entity.type
_entity.pdbx_description
1 polymer ?
#
loop_
_entity_poly.entity_id
_entity_poly.type
_entity_poly.pdbx_seq_one_letter_code
_entity_poly.pdbx_strand_id
1 'polypeptide(L)'
;IDIVTKGSYEALGKLMYNIVMVGIMHFQDVWNLDLDRVSRCGIHYATPDGRIISFCTYNSIHRAVFEEKFKQSAEDWMKQIGKKLTDYA
;
A
#
# COMPACT_ATOMS: atom_id res chain seq x y z
N ILE A 1 17.69 29.21 4.40
CA ILE A 1 17.33 27.79 4.62
C ILE A 1 18.64 27.01 4.65
N ASP A 2 18.92 26.28 5.73
CA ASP A 2 20.19 25.55 5.95
C ASP A 2 20.61 24.68 4.75
N ILE A 3 19.65 24.13 4.00
CA ILE A 3 19.93 23.36 2.78
C ILE A 3 20.69 24.16 1.72
N VAL A 4 20.35 25.45 1.54
CA VAL A 4 20.96 26.33 0.53
C VAL A 4 22.36 26.79 0.95
N THR A 5 22.59 26.94 2.25
CA THR A 5 23.85 27.48 2.77
C THR A 5 24.88 26.40 3.14
N LYS A 6 24.44 25.23 3.60
CA LYS A 6 25.33 24.14 4.05
C LYS A 6 25.45 22.98 3.06
N GLY A 7 24.41 22.70 2.27
CA GLY A 7 24.39 21.60 1.30
C GLY A 7 24.62 20.20 1.88
N SER A 8 24.43 19.99 3.19
CA SER A 8 24.70 18.71 3.85
C SER A 8 23.46 17.82 3.96
N TYR A 9 23.65 16.50 4.11
CA TYR A 9 22.55 15.54 4.32
C TYR A 9 21.74 15.85 5.59
N GLU A 10 22.39 16.35 6.64
CA GLU A 10 21.71 16.79 7.86
C GLU A 10 20.78 17.98 7.59
N ALA A 11 21.23 18.95 6.79
CA ALA A 11 20.42 20.10 6.41
C ALA A 11 19.22 19.68 5.53
N LEU A 12 19.42 18.69 4.64
CA LEU A 12 18.34 18.10 3.86
C LEU A 12 17.32 17.38 4.75
N GLY A 13 17.79 16.57 5.70
CA GLY A 13 16.94 15.88 6.66
C GLY A 13 16.04 16.83 7.45
N LYS A 14 16.60 17.94 7.96
CA LYS A 14 15.84 18.98 8.67
C LYS A 14 14.72 19.60 7.82
N LEU A 15 14.96 19.79 6.53
CA LEU A 15 13.92 20.22 5.60
C LEU A 15 12.88 19.11 5.37
N MET A 16 13.34 17.87 5.16
CA MET A 16 12.48 16.72 4.89
C MET A 16 11.48 16.43 6.01
N TYR A 17 11.83 16.71 7.28
CA TYR A 17 10.89 16.61 8.41
C TYR A 17 9.73 17.61 8.36
N ASN A 18 9.84 18.70 7.60
CA ASN A 18 8.85 19.77 7.52
C ASN A 18 8.09 19.79 6.19
N ILE A 19 8.31 18.81 5.32
CA ILE A 19 7.62 18.69 4.02
C ILE A 19 6.87 17.37 3.95
N VAL A 20 5.71 17.40 3.30
CA VAL A 20 4.95 16.20 2.96
C VAL A 20 5.19 15.91 1.49
N MET A 21 5.73 14.74 1.19
CA MET A 21 5.86 14.27 -0.19
C MET A 21 4.51 13.73 -0.66
N VAL A 22 4.02 14.26 -1.78
CA VAL A 22 2.82 13.76 -2.45
C VAL A 22 3.25 13.08 -3.76
N GLY A 23 3.20 11.76 -3.79
CA GLY A 23 3.44 10.97 -4.99
C GLY A 23 2.13 10.60 -5.67
N ILE A 24 2.05 10.76 -6.99
CA ILE A 24 0.89 10.35 -7.80
C ILE A 24 1.39 9.45 -8.92
N MET A 25 0.72 8.32 -9.12
CA MET A 25 1.00 7.38 -10.20
C MET A 25 -0.30 6.85 -10.78
N HIS A 26 -0.32 6.60 -12.10
CA HIS A 26 -1.50 6.07 -12.77
C HIS A 26 -1.74 4.60 -12.41
N PHE A 27 -2.96 4.24 -11.99
CA PHE A 27 -3.33 2.84 -11.72
C PHE A 27 -3.32 2.00 -13.01
N GLN A 28 -2.84 0.75 -12.96
CA GLN A 28 -2.86 -0.13 -14.15
C GLN A 28 -4.05 -1.08 -14.11
N ASP A 29 -4.89 -0.99 -15.13
CA ASP A 29 -6.01 -1.90 -15.39
C ASP A 29 -5.61 -3.00 -16.38
N VAL A 30 -6.58 -3.85 -16.75
CA VAL A 30 -6.36 -4.99 -17.64
C VAL A 30 -5.99 -4.60 -19.08
N TRP A 31 -6.23 -3.36 -19.49
CA TRP A 31 -5.99 -2.87 -20.85
C TRP A 31 -4.65 -2.12 -21.01
N ASN A 32 -4.04 -1.68 -19.90
CA ASN A 32 -2.78 -0.91 -19.89
C ASN A 32 -1.72 -1.49 -18.94
N LEU A 33 -1.83 -2.78 -18.63
CA LEU A 33 -0.90 -3.49 -17.78
C LEU A 33 0.49 -3.58 -18.44
N ASP A 34 1.50 -3.09 -17.73
CA ASP A 34 2.91 -3.13 -18.13
C ASP A 34 3.68 -3.96 -17.10
N LEU A 35 4.26 -5.07 -17.54
CA LEU A 35 4.97 -6.02 -16.68
C LEU A 35 6.28 -5.45 -16.13
N ASP A 36 7.00 -4.61 -16.88
CA ASP A 36 8.23 -3.99 -16.41
C ASP A 36 7.92 -3.02 -15.27
N ARG A 37 6.82 -2.28 -15.39
CA ARG A 37 6.34 -1.40 -14.34
C ARG A 37 5.89 -2.18 -13.10
N VAL A 38 5.15 -3.26 -13.29
CA VAL A 38 4.72 -4.15 -12.20
C VAL A 38 5.91 -4.76 -11.46
N SER A 39 6.97 -5.17 -12.18
CA SER A 39 8.18 -5.76 -11.58
C SER A 39 8.93 -4.81 -10.64
N ARG A 40 8.71 -3.50 -10.80
CA ARG A 40 9.34 -2.43 -10.01
C ARG A 40 8.37 -1.76 -9.03
N CYS A 41 7.19 -2.37 -8.79
CA CYS A 41 6.19 -1.80 -7.92
C CYS A 41 6.74 -1.63 -6.48
N GLY A 42 6.43 -0.50 -5.83
CA GLY A 42 6.80 -0.26 -4.43
C GLY A 42 5.68 -0.58 -3.43
N ILE A 43 4.48 -0.92 -3.90
CA ILE A 43 3.27 -1.09 -3.08
C ILE A 43 2.70 -2.48 -3.34
N HIS A 44 2.57 -3.27 -2.27
CA HIS A 44 2.16 -4.67 -2.36
C HIS A 44 1.11 -5.03 -1.31
N TYR A 45 0.28 -6.00 -1.63
CA TYR A 45 -0.57 -6.70 -0.68
C TYR A 45 0.12 -7.98 -0.23
N ALA A 46 0.16 -8.20 1.08
CA ALA A 46 0.45 -9.50 1.66
C ALA A 46 -0.88 -10.25 1.81
N THR A 47 -1.00 -11.41 1.16
CA THR A 47 -2.25 -12.18 1.16
C THR A 47 -2.22 -13.31 2.21
N PRO A 48 -3.39 -13.79 2.69
CA PRO A 48 -3.45 -14.82 3.73
C PRO A 48 -2.80 -16.16 3.36
N ASP A 49 -2.63 -16.44 2.06
CA ASP A 49 -1.93 -17.63 1.56
C ASP A 49 -0.42 -17.43 1.39
N GLY A 50 0.14 -16.33 1.92
CA GLY A 50 1.58 -16.07 1.96
C GLY A 50 2.16 -15.47 0.68
N ARG A 51 1.34 -15.07 -0.29
CA ARG A 51 1.82 -14.40 -1.50
C ARG A 51 1.98 -12.89 -1.27
N ILE A 52 2.93 -12.31 -2.00
CA ILE A 52 3.12 -10.85 -2.10
C ILE A 52 2.72 -10.46 -3.52
N ILE A 53 1.69 -9.62 -3.65
CA ILE A 53 1.10 -9.27 -4.94
C ILE A 53 1.17 -7.75 -5.11
N SER A 54 1.64 -7.28 -6.25
CA SER A 54 1.70 -5.84 -6.54
C SER A 54 0.31 -5.19 -6.49
N PHE A 55 0.25 -3.90 -6.15
CA PHE A 55 -1.02 -3.18 -6.00
C PHE A 55 -1.93 -3.29 -7.23
N CYS A 56 -1.39 -3.05 -8.43
CA CYS A 56 -2.20 -3.05 -9.65
C CYS A 56 -2.67 -4.46 -10.02
N THR A 57 -1.78 -5.46 -9.95
CA THR A 57 -2.16 -6.84 -10.28
C THR A 57 -3.16 -7.42 -9.28
N TYR A 58 -3.05 -7.07 -8.00
CA TYR A 58 -4.04 -7.48 -7.01
C TYR A 58 -5.42 -6.94 -7.39
N ASN A 59 -5.55 -5.62 -7.55
CA ASN A 59 -6.84 -4.98 -7.79
C ASN A 59 -7.47 -5.32 -9.15
N SER A 60 -6.66 -5.48 -10.20
CA SER A 60 -7.15 -5.67 -11.58
C SER A 60 -7.36 -7.14 -11.96
N ILE A 61 -6.68 -8.09 -11.30
CA ILE A 61 -6.67 -9.51 -11.71
C ILE A 61 -7.06 -10.43 -10.55
N HIS A 62 -6.42 -10.30 -9.39
CA HIS A 62 -6.51 -11.32 -8.34
C HIS A 62 -7.63 -11.10 -7.33
N ARG A 63 -8.11 -9.86 -7.19
CA ARG A 63 -9.01 -9.43 -6.11
C ARG A 63 -10.23 -10.31 -5.94
N ALA A 64 -10.99 -10.53 -7.01
CA ALA A 64 -12.25 -11.28 -6.93
C ALA A 64 -12.06 -12.71 -6.41
N VAL A 65 -11.01 -13.40 -6.85
CA VAL A 65 -10.70 -14.78 -6.43
C VAL A 65 -10.29 -14.82 -4.95
N PHE A 66 -9.50 -13.83 -4.52
CA PHE A 66 -9.06 -13.74 -3.13
C PHE A 66 -10.20 -13.36 -2.18
N GLU A 67 -10.99 -12.35 -2.52
CA GLU A 67 -12.12 -11.93 -1.70
C GLU A 67 -13.15 -13.06 -1.59
N GLU A 68 -13.44 -13.79 -2.66
CA GLU A 68 -14.36 -14.93 -2.57
C GLU A 68 -13.84 -16.03 -1.65
N LYS A 69 -12.53 -16.31 -1.69
CA LYS A 69 -11.89 -17.37 -0.91
C LYS A 69 -11.72 -17.02 0.57
N PHE A 70 -11.48 -15.74 0.89
CA PHE A 70 -11.06 -15.31 2.23
C PHE A 70 -12.03 -14.30 2.88
N LYS A 71 -13.15 -13.95 2.23
CA LYS A 71 -14.17 -13.09 2.84
C LYS A 71 -14.63 -13.70 4.17
N GLN A 72 -14.72 -12.85 5.16
CA GLN A 72 -15.27 -13.16 6.47
C GLN A 72 -16.23 -12.04 6.86
N SER A 73 -17.31 -12.37 7.56
CA SER A 73 -18.21 -11.36 8.09
C SER A 73 -17.51 -10.58 9.21
N ALA A 74 -17.85 -9.29 9.35
CA ALA A 74 -17.30 -8.48 10.44
C ALA A 74 -17.65 -9.08 11.81
N GLU A 75 -18.84 -9.69 11.94
CA GLU A 75 -19.28 -10.36 13.16
C GLU A 75 -18.40 -11.54 13.54
N ASP A 76 -18.07 -12.41 12.58
CA ASP A 76 -17.23 -13.58 12.83
C ASP A 76 -15.80 -13.17 13.18
N TRP A 77 -15.28 -12.15 12.50
CA TRP A 77 -13.98 -11.59 12.80
C TRP A 77 -13.94 -10.99 14.23
N MET A 78 -14.95 -10.20 14.61
CA MET A 78 -15.03 -9.62 15.96
C MET A 78 -15.13 -10.69 17.05
N LYS A 79 -15.86 -11.79 16.80
CA LYS A 79 -15.91 -12.95 17.73
C LYS A 79 -14.55 -13.61 17.91
N GLN A 80 -13.77 -13.73 16.83
CA GLN A 80 -12.43 -14.34 16.88
C GLN A 80 -11.41 -13.46 17.60
N ILE A 81 -11.43 -12.16 17.36
CA ILE A 81 -10.46 -11.22 17.94
C ILE A 81 -10.86 -10.78 19.36
N GLY A 82 -12.15 -10.88 19.71
CA GLY A 82 -12.68 -10.46 21.00
C GLY A 82 -12.70 -8.93 21.18
N LYS A 83 -12.63 -8.18 20.08
CA LYS A 83 -12.66 -6.70 20.05
C LYS A 83 -13.76 -6.19 19.15
N LYS A 84 -14.31 -5.02 19.46
CA LYS A 84 -15.30 -4.36 18.60
C LYS A 84 -14.59 -3.50 17.57
N LEU A 85 -15.23 -3.29 16.42
CA LEU A 85 -14.71 -2.42 15.36
C LEU A 85 -14.47 -0.98 15.85
N THR A 86 -15.32 -0.52 16.78
CA THR A 86 -15.24 0.82 17.39
C THR A 86 -14.00 1.04 18.25
N ASP A 87 -13.29 -0.03 18.63
CA ASP A 87 -12.14 0.07 19.54
C ASP A 87 -10.86 0.54 18.79
N TYR A 88 -10.93 0.68 17.45
CA TYR A 88 -9.81 1.07 16.58
C TYR A 88 -9.94 2.48 15.98
N ALA A 89 -11.04 3.18 16.28
CA ALA A 89 -11.30 4.56 15.85
C ALA A 89 -10.89 5.55 16.95
#